data_AF-A0A8H4MXX4-F1
#
_entry.id   AF-A0A8H4MXX4-F1
#
_cell.length_a   1.000
_cell.length_b   1.000
_cell.length_c   1.000
_cell.angle_alpha   90.00
_cell.angle_beta   90.00
_cell.angle_gamma   90.00
#
_symmetry.space_group_name_H-M   'P 1'
#
loop_
_entity.id
_entity.type
_entity.pdbx_description
1 polymer ?
#
loop_
_entity_poly.entity_id
_entity_poly.type
_entity_poly.pdbx_seq_one_letter_code
_entity_poly.pdbx_strand_id
1 'polypeptide(L)'
;MATASPPRASPTPASTSAAPAETPVYTYHCVCTQLLFATTTPLSSLPRRGASNPDTTPLDRAYILPLPTRPPEEDDEDRHYALLLHVQPDRDRKPRIVQREDGLEKRYPQRCARCRCAVGYHLDWSHWGSEGEGKSGARGDVAYLLEGAVVGTEEMKRGEGGDTGAGR
;
A
#
# COMPACT_ATOMS: atom_id res chain seq x y z
N MET A 1 41.02 7.54 -62.57
CA MET A 1 41.77 7.72 -61.30
C MET A 1 41.57 9.16 -60.83
N ALA A 2 41.09 9.53 -59.66
CA ALA A 2 40.23 8.95 -58.64
C ALA A 2 39.69 10.18 -57.87
N THR A 3 38.38 10.39 -57.89
CA THR A 3 37.69 11.47 -57.16
C THR A 3 37.51 11.07 -55.69
N ALA A 4 37.88 11.93 -54.73
CA ALA A 4 37.63 11.71 -53.31
C ALA A 4 37.01 12.95 -52.63
N SER A 5 35.94 12.69 -51.90
CA SER A 5 34.93 13.57 -51.29
C SER A 5 35.41 14.41 -50.08
N PRO A 6 34.66 15.48 -49.73
CA PRO A 6 34.89 16.23 -48.48
C PRO A 6 34.36 15.49 -47.22
N PRO A 7 34.93 15.77 -46.03
CA PRO A 7 34.48 15.17 -44.79
C PRO A 7 33.17 15.79 -44.25
N ARG A 8 32.37 14.89 -43.65
CA ARG A 8 31.01 15.06 -43.14
C ARG A 8 31.02 15.79 -41.79
N ALA A 9 30.16 16.80 -41.63
CA ALA A 9 29.94 17.50 -40.37
C ALA A 9 29.42 16.56 -39.28
N SER A 10 29.94 16.74 -38.06
CA SER A 10 29.52 16.04 -36.84
C SER A 10 28.13 16.53 -36.39
N PRO A 11 27.20 15.64 -35.99
CA PRO A 11 25.97 16.07 -35.33
C PRO A 11 26.25 16.48 -33.88
N THR A 12 25.77 17.66 -33.53
CA THR A 12 25.63 18.19 -32.16
C THR A 12 24.85 17.20 -31.29
N PRO A 13 25.22 16.96 -30.01
CA PRO A 13 24.40 16.16 -29.11
C PRO A 13 23.05 16.85 -28.88
N ALA A 14 21.98 16.10 -29.14
CA ALA A 14 20.61 16.50 -28.91
C ALA A 14 20.39 16.85 -27.44
N SER A 15 19.71 17.98 -27.22
CA SER A 15 19.21 18.44 -25.94
C SER A 15 18.47 17.33 -25.21
N THR A 16 18.95 16.94 -24.02
CA THR A 16 18.22 16.11 -23.07
C THR A 16 17.00 16.89 -22.59
N SER A 17 15.87 16.72 -23.25
CA SER A 17 14.57 17.09 -22.70
C SER A 17 14.28 16.15 -21.54
N ALA A 18 14.34 16.67 -20.32
CA ALA A 18 13.86 15.94 -19.14
C ALA A 18 12.38 15.59 -19.38
N ALA A 19 12.07 14.30 -19.40
CA ALA A 19 10.69 13.83 -19.41
C ALA A 19 10.00 14.30 -18.12
N PRO A 20 8.69 14.62 -18.15
CA PRO A 20 7.94 14.89 -16.93
C PRO A 20 8.09 13.69 -16.00
N ALA A 21 8.32 13.96 -14.71
CA ALA A 21 8.48 12.92 -13.70
C ALA A 21 7.13 12.20 -13.53
N GLU A 22 6.94 11.08 -14.22
CA GLU A 22 5.77 10.23 -14.03
C GLU A 22 5.70 9.75 -12.58
N THR A 23 4.55 9.94 -11.93
CA THR A 23 4.34 9.49 -10.55
C THR A 23 4.47 7.96 -10.50
N PRO A 24 5.43 7.41 -9.73
CA PRO A 24 5.68 5.98 -9.72
C PRO A 24 4.49 5.21 -9.11
N VAL A 25 4.18 4.04 -9.66
CA VAL A 25 3.15 3.14 -9.14
C VAL A 25 3.78 1.89 -8.56
N TYR A 26 3.58 1.69 -7.26
CA TYR A 26 4.00 0.50 -6.53
C TYR A 26 2.83 -0.47 -6.42
N THR A 27 3.11 -1.74 -6.69
CA THR A 27 2.10 -2.81 -6.67
C THR A 27 2.51 -3.91 -5.69
N TYR A 28 1.53 -4.43 -4.96
CA TYR A 28 1.74 -5.37 -3.87
C TYR A 28 0.85 -6.58 -4.00
N HIS A 29 1.43 -7.75 -3.78
CA HIS A 29 0.84 -9.05 -4.03
C HIS A 29 0.66 -9.83 -2.74
N CYS A 30 -0.32 -10.72 -2.73
CA CYS A 30 -0.40 -11.78 -1.74
C CYS A 30 0.69 -12.82 -2.03
N VAL A 31 1.04 -13.63 -1.02
CA VAL A 31 1.89 -14.81 -1.17
C VAL A 31 1.37 -15.80 -2.22
N CYS A 32 0.06 -15.81 -2.50
CA CYS A 32 -0.55 -16.57 -3.59
C CYS A 32 -0.49 -15.89 -4.97
N THR A 33 0.37 -14.88 -5.12
CA THR A 33 0.58 -14.06 -6.34
C THR A 33 -0.61 -13.23 -6.81
N GLN A 34 -1.69 -13.13 -6.02
CA GLN A 34 -2.79 -12.23 -6.34
C GLN A 34 -2.40 -10.77 -6.07
N LEU A 35 -2.60 -9.87 -7.04
CA LEU A 35 -2.41 -8.43 -6.85
C LEU A 35 -3.43 -7.90 -5.81
N LEU A 36 -2.96 -7.38 -4.68
CA LEU A 36 -3.84 -6.93 -3.60
C LEU A 36 -4.16 -5.44 -3.72
N PHE A 37 -3.13 -4.61 -3.92
CA PHE A 37 -3.31 -3.17 -4.00
C PHE A 37 -2.19 -2.51 -4.83
N ALA A 38 -2.48 -1.28 -5.27
CA ALA A 38 -1.53 -0.39 -5.91
C ALA A 38 -1.50 0.94 -5.16
N THR A 39 -0.37 1.61 -5.13
CA THR A 39 -0.20 2.91 -4.47
C THR A 39 0.91 3.73 -5.11
N THR A 40 0.83 5.06 -5.01
CA THR A 40 1.87 5.99 -5.45
C THR A 40 2.99 6.19 -4.43
N THR A 41 2.88 5.60 -3.23
CA THR A 41 3.88 5.73 -2.16
C THR A 41 4.38 4.34 -1.75
N PRO A 42 5.70 4.11 -1.66
CA PRO A 42 6.20 2.79 -1.29
C PRO A 42 5.78 2.44 0.14
N LEU A 43 5.48 1.16 0.37
CA LEU A 43 5.02 0.63 1.66
C LEU A 43 5.96 0.98 2.81
N SER A 44 7.28 0.99 2.57
CA SER A 44 8.30 1.32 3.57
C SER A 44 8.26 2.76 4.06
N SER A 45 7.73 3.71 3.27
CA SER A 45 7.58 5.10 3.70
C SER A 45 6.21 5.40 4.33
N LEU A 46 5.30 4.43 4.37
CA LEU A 46 4.01 4.61 5.03
C LEU A 46 4.18 4.65 6.56
N PRO A 47 3.40 5.49 7.25
CA PRO A 47 3.36 5.47 8.71
C PRO A 47 3.01 4.07 9.22
N ARG A 48 3.67 3.66 10.31
CA ARG A 48 3.40 2.39 10.96
C ARG A 48 2.71 2.59 12.29
N ARG A 49 1.71 1.76 12.53
CA ARG A 49 0.96 1.76 13.78
C ARG A 49 1.85 1.32 14.95
N GLY A 50 1.92 2.16 15.99
CA GLY A 50 2.75 1.90 17.19
C GLY A 50 4.22 2.28 17.05
N ALA A 51 4.63 2.96 15.98
CA ALA A 51 6.03 3.38 15.79
C ALA A 51 6.44 4.63 16.60
N SER A 52 5.48 5.37 17.15
CA SER A 52 5.71 6.69 17.76
C SER A 52 6.06 6.67 19.24
N ASN A 53 5.80 5.58 19.98
CA ASN A 53 6.09 5.50 21.41
C ASN A 53 6.71 4.14 21.77
N PRO A 54 7.99 4.09 22.18
CA PRO A 54 8.68 2.86 22.56
C PRO A 54 8.15 2.22 23.84
N ASP A 55 7.41 2.96 24.67
CA ASP A 55 6.82 2.49 25.94
C ASP A 55 5.40 1.93 25.76
N THR A 56 4.83 1.99 24.56
CA THR A 56 3.52 1.39 24.27
C THR A 56 3.68 -0.07 23.87
N THR A 57 2.92 -0.97 24.50
CA THR A 57 2.85 -2.40 24.15
C THR A 57 2.82 -2.59 22.63
N PRO A 58 3.75 -3.40 22.06
CA PRO A 58 3.92 -3.49 20.63
C PRO A 58 2.61 -3.86 19.96
N LEU A 59 2.13 -2.95 19.10
CA LEU A 59 0.99 -3.18 18.24
C LEU A 59 1.37 -4.19 17.14
N ASP A 60 0.44 -4.40 16.20
CA ASP A 60 0.66 -5.23 15.00
C ASP A 60 1.59 -4.59 13.96
N ARG A 61 2.15 -3.41 14.25
CA ARG A 61 3.07 -2.66 13.36
C ARG A 61 2.53 -2.47 11.94
N ALA A 62 1.21 -2.48 11.80
CA ALA A 62 0.54 -2.43 10.51
C ALA A 62 0.88 -1.12 9.79
N TYR A 63 1.08 -1.20 8.48
CA TYR A 63 1.24 -0.02 7.63
C TYR A 63 -0.12 0.67 7.49
N ILE A 64 -0.12 1.98 7.69
CA ILE A 64 -1.30 2.82 7.56
C ILE A 64 -1.36 3.29 6.10
N LEU A 65 -2.29 2.73 5.33
CA LEU A 65 -2.53 3.06 3.93
C LEU A 65 -3.78 3.94 3.83
N PRO A 66 -3.64 5.26 3.58
CA PRO A 66 -4.76 6.12 3.24
C PRO A 66 -5.40 5.68 1.92
N LEU A 67 -6.72 5.52 1.92
CA LEU A 67 -7.49 5.21 0.73
C LEU A 67 -8.31 6.45 0.35
N PRO A 68 -8.00 7.10 -0.78
CA PRO A 68 -8.74 8.25 -1.26
C PRO A 68 -10.20 7.86 -1.49
N THR A 69 -11.12 8.71 -1.03
CA THR A 69 -12.56 8.52 -1.15
C THR A 69 -13.12 8.99 -2.50
N ARG A 70 -12.31 9.72 -3.27
CA ARG A 70 -12.62 10.23 -4.61
C ARG A 70 -11.47 9.95 -5.59
N PRO A 71 -11.74 9.82 -6.89
CA PRO A 71 -10.70 9.84 -7.92
C PRO A 71 -9.85 11.12 -7.83
N PRO A 72 -8.58 11.08 -8.26
CA PRO A 72 -7.73 12.27 -8.30
C PRO A 72 -8.25 13.22 -9.39
N GLU A 73 -8.34 14.50 -9.08
CA GLU A 73 -8.64 15.56 -10.05
C GLU A 73 -7.32 16.10 -10.64
N GLU A 74 -7.38 16.82 -11.75
CA GLU A 74 -6.18 17.34 -12.45
C GLU A 74 -5.30 18.23 -11.54
N ASP A 75 -5.88 18.86 -10.51
CA ASP A 75 -5.17 19.68 -9.53
C ASP A 75 -4.53 18.89 -8.37
N ASP A 76 -4.75 17.56 -8.26
CA ASP A 76 -4.23 16.69 -7.19
C ASP A 76 -2.84 16.07 -7.52
N GLU A 77 -2.00 16.72 -8.35
CA GLU A 77 -0.80 16.12 -8.97
C GLU A 77 0.25 15.56 -7.98
N ASP A 78 0.24 15.96 -6.71
CA ASP A 78 1.17 15.49 -5.66
C ASP A 78 0.51 14.62 -4.57
N ARG A 79 -0.75 14.20 -4.77
CA ARG A 79 -1.49 13.52 -3.71
C ARG A 79 -1.21 12.02 -3.68
N HIS A 80 -0.96 11.50 -2.48
CA HIS A 80 -0.95 10.05 -2.25
C HIS A 80 -2.25 9.42 -2.75
N TYR A 81 -2.11 8.37 -3.55
CA TYR A 81 -3.23 7.60 -4.06
C TYR A 81 -2.99 6.11 -3.86
N ALA A 82 -4.05 5.39 -3.53
CA ALA A 82 -3.99 3.95 -3.36
C ALA A 82 -5.33 3.29 -3.68
N LEU A 83 -5.29 2.08 -4.21
CA LEU A 83 -6.46 1.29 -4.57
C LEU A 83 -6.31 -0.12 -4.05
N LEU A 84 -7.32 -0.62 -3.34
CA LEU A 84 -7.46 -2.04 -3.05
C LEU A 84 -8.15 -2.72 -4.25
N LEU A 85 -7.55 -3.80 -4.78
CA LEU A 85 -8.08 -4.52 -5.94
C LEU A 85 -8.69 -5.85 -5.52
N HIS A 86 -7.87 -6.83 -5.13
CA HIS A 86 -8.33 -8.18 -4.79
C HIS A 86 -8.25 -8.45 -3.28
N VAL A 87 -8.66 -7.44 -2.52
CA VAL A 87 -8.85 -7.49 -1.07
C VAL A 87 -10.34 -7.50 -0.80
N GLN A 88 -10.80 -8.38 0.08
CA GLN A 88 -12.20 -8.49 0.46
C GLN A 88 -12.35 -8.60 1.97
N PRO A 89 -13.48 -8.13 2.54
CA PRO A 89 -13.81 -8.39 3.93
C PRO A 89 -13.82 -9.89 4.26
N ASP A 90 -13.66 -10.19 5.55
CA ASP A 90 -13.85 -11.56 6.05
C ASP A 90 -15.25 -12.10 5.69
N ARG A 91 -15.41 -13.42 5.61
CA ARG A 91 -16.62 -14.10 5.08
C ARG A 91 -17.88 -13.64 5.80
N ASP A 92 -17.77 -13.58 7.12
CA ASP A 92 -18.91 -13.25 7.98
C ASP A 92 -19.12 -11.73 8.11
N ARG A 93 -18.19 -10.92 7.57
CA ARG A 93 -18.12 -9.45 7.74
C ARG A 93 -18.20 -9.00 9.20
N LYS A 94 -17.92 -9.92 10.13
CA LYS A 94 -17.98 -9.69 11.55
C LYS A 94 -16.73 -8.94 11.99
N PRO A 95 -16.89 -7.88 12.80
CA PRO A 95 -15.75 -7.26 13.43
C PRO A 95 -15.12 -8.24 14.44
N ARG A 96 -13.80 -8.19 14.57
CA ARG A 96 -13.04 -8.79 15.66
C ARG A 96 -12.78 -7.72 16.70
N ILE A 97 -13.11 -8.01 17.96
CA ILE A 97 -12.78 -7.15 19.09
C ILE A 97 -11.44 -7.61 19.64
N VAL A 98 -10.44 -6.72 19.63
CA VAL A 98 -9.13 -6.94 20.21
C VAL A 98 -9.09 -6.19 21.54
N GLN A 99 -8.79 -6.91 22.62
CA GLN A 99 -8.59 -6.30 23.92
C GLN A 99 -7.17 -5.76 24.01
N ARG A 100 -7.03 -4.50 24.41
CA ARG A 100 -5.78 -3.79 24.62
C ARG A 100 -5.76 -3.21 26.02
N GLU A 101 -4.59 -2.74 26.45
CA GLU A 101 -4.42 -2.08 27.75
C GLU A 101 -5.17 -0.75 27.83
N ASP A 102 -5.34 -0.07 26.69
CA ASP A 102 -6.06 1.19 26.53
C ASP A 102 -7.56 1.01 26.23
N GLY A 103 -8.04 -0.23 26.08
CA GLY A 103 -9.46 -0.53 25.88
C GLY A 103 -9.74 -1.59 24.82
N LEU A 104 -10.92 -1.49 24.18
CA LEU A 104 -11.37 -2.43 23.16
C LEU A 104 -11.23 -1.84 21.77
N GLU A 105 -10.56 -2.57 20.87
CA GLU A 105 -10.40 -2.18 19.49
C GLU A 105 -11.21 -3.06 18.55
N LYS A 106 -12.19 -2.44 17.88
CA LYS A 106 -13.04 -3.10 16.90
C LYS A 106 -12.42 -3.02 15.50
N ARG A 107 -12.04 -4.19 14.95
CA ARG A 107 -11.36 -4.35 13.65
C ARG A 107 -12.22 -5.14 12.67
N TYR A 108 -12.23 -4.74 11.40
CA TYR A 108 -12.90 -5.42 10.30
C TYR A 108 -11.85 -6.09 9.40
N PRO A 109 -11.60 -7.41 9.56
CA PRO A 109 -10.49 -8.07 8.88
C PRO A 109 -10.66 -8.07 7.36
N GLN A 110 -9.56 -7.82 6.67
CA GLN A 110 -9.42 -7.87 5.23
C GLN A 110 -8.58 -9.09 4.83
N ARG A 111 -9.00 -9.76 3.76
CA ARG A 111 -8.38 -10.99 3.25
C ARG A 111 -8.14 -10.91 1.76
N CYS A 112 -7.16 -11.67 1.28
CA CYS A 112 -7.00 -11.91 -0.15
C CYS A 112 -8.27 -12.58 -0.72
N ALA A 113 -8.78 -12.09 -1.85
CA ALA A 113 -9.95 -12.65 -2.53
C ALA A 113 -9.72 -14.09 -3.04
N ARG A 114 -8.46 -14.45 -3.35
CA ARG A 114 -8.08 -15.76 -3.90
C ARG A 114 -7.87 -16.82 -2.81
N CYS A 115 -6.89 -16.63 -1.93
CA CYS A 115 -6.50 -17.64 -0.94
C CYS A 115 -7.03 -17.39 0.48
N ARG A 116 -7.70 -16.26 0.73
CA ARG A 116 -8.25 -15.88 2.05
C ARG A 116 -7.22 -15.65 3.16
N CYS A 117 -5.92 -15.60 2.85
CA CYS A 117 -4.89 -15.12 3.78
C CYS A 117 -5.26 -13.73 4.32
N ALA A 118 -5.02 -13.50 5.61
CA ALA A 118 -5.24 -12.21 6.23
C ALA A 118 -4.22 -11.20 5.69
N VAL A 119 -4.70 -10.04 5.22
CA VAL A 119 -3.85 -8.99 4.63
C VAL A 119 -3.84 -7.71 5.45
N GLY A 120 -4.90 -7.47 6.22
CA GLY A 120 -5.08 -6.20 6.90
C GLY A 120 -6.43 -6.14 7.61
N TYR A 121 -6.82 -4.93 7.98
CA TYR A 121 -8.13 -4.64 8.56
C TYR A 121 -8.50 -3.15 8.37
N HIS A 122 -9.79 -2.85 8.53
CA HIS A 122 -10.27 -1.49 8.77
C HIS A 122 -10.67 -1.35 10.24
N LEU A 123 -10.52 -0.15 10.81
CA LEU A 123 -11.05 0.13 12.15
C LEU A 123 -12.49 0.62 12.06
N ASP A 124 -13.24 0.45 13.14
CA ASP A 124 -14.61 0.98 13.25
C ASP A 124 -14.63 2.51 13.36
N TRP A 125 -15.67 3.16 12.83
CA TRP A 125 -15.87 4.62 12.96
C TRP A 125 -15.80 5.13 14.41
N SER A 126 -16.15 4.31 15.40
CA SER A 126 -16.06 4.66 16.82
C SER A 126 -14.68 5.10 17.31
N HIS A 127 -13.59 4.80 16.58
CA HIS A 127 -12.23 5.24 16.93
C HIS A 127 -11.92 6.70 16.58
N TRP A 128 -12.85 7.44 15.97
CA TRP A 128 -12.59 8.77 15.40
C TRP A 128 -13.36 9.93 16.05
N GLY A 129 -13.68 9.82 17.35
CA GLY A 129 -14.25 10.93 18.11
C GLY A 129 -15.47 11.55 17.43
N SER A 130 -15.44 12.87 17.22
CA SER A 130 -16.53 13.62 16.56
C SER A 130 -16.75 13.23 15.10
N GLU A 131 -15.70 12.85 14.36
CA GLU A 131 -15.88 12.40 12.96
C GLU A 131 -16.64 11.07 12.86
N GLY A 132 -16.54 10.25 13.92
CA GLY A 132 -17.21 8.96 14.07
C GLY A 132 -18.59 9.04 14.70
N GLU A 133 -19.01 10.20 15.20
CA GLU A 133 -20.27 10.35 15.91
C GLU A 133 -21.46 9.99 15.00
N GLY A 134 -22.34 9.10 15.49
CA GLY A 134 -23.48 8.59 14.72
C GLY A 134 -23.13 7.62 13.58
N LYS A 135 -21.85 7.35 13.31
CA LYS A 135 -21.40 6.36 12.32
C LYS A 135 -21.07 5.04 13.01
N SER A 136 -21.31 3.94 12.31
CA SER A 136 -20.95 2.60 12.77
C SER A 136 -20.45 1.77 11.61
N GLY A 137 -19.63 0.76 11.89
CA GLY A 137 -19.07 -0.10 10.85
C GLY A 137 -17.63 0.28 10.49
N ALA A 138 -17.09 -0.43 9.51
CA ALA A 138 -15.74 -0.21 9.02
C ALA A 138 -15.59 1.19 8.40
N ARG A 139 -14.57 1.93 8.86
CA ARG A 139 -14.10 3.14 8.21
C ARG A 139 -13.21 2.76 7.01
N GLY A 140 -13.71 3.02 5.81
CA GLY A 140 -13.15 2.49 4.55
C GLY A 140 -12.08 3.37 3.87
N ASP A 141 -11.81 4.56 4.38
CA ASP A 141 -10.82 5.51 3.85
C ASP A 141 -9.39 5.29 4.41
N VAL A 142 -9.21 4.33 5.31
CA VAL A 142 -7.88 3.94 5.83
C VAL A 142 -7.82 2.42 5.98
N ALA A 143 -6.87 1.79 5.32
CA ALA A 143 -6.56 0.36 5.49
C ALA A 143 -5.30 0.19 6.34
N TYR A 144 -5.35 -0.74 7.29
CA TYR A 144 -4.19 -1.16 8.09
C TYR A 144 -3.68 -2.48 7.54
N LEU A 145 -2.53 -2.45 6.87
CA LEU A 145 -1.92 -3.62 6.23
C LEU A 145 -0.97 -4.32 7.20
N LEU A 146 -1.18 -5.62 7.42
CA LEU A 146 -0.34 -6.39 8.33
C LEU A 146 1.08 -6.52 7.77
N GLU A 147 2.07 -6.38 8.65
CA GLU A 147 3.47 -6.59 8.29
C GLU A 147 3.69 -8.04 7.81
N GLY A 148 4.42 -8.20 6.70
CA GLY A 148 4.69 -9.51 6.09
C GLY A 148 3.52 -10.14 5.32
N ALA A 149 2.33 -9.53 5.31
CA ALA A 149 1.19 -10.11 4.59
C ALA A 149 1.20 -9.86 3.07
N VAL A 150 2.06 -8.96 2.60
CA VAL A 150 2.14 -8.52 1.22
C VAL A 150 3.59 -8.48 0.73
N VAL A 151 3.79 -8.73 -0.56
CA VAL A 151 5.08 -8.79 -1.24
C VAL A 151 5.10 -7.80 -2.40
N GLY A 152 6.14 -6.98 -2.53
CA GLY A 152 6.24 -6.02 -3.63
C GLY A 152 6.46 -6.70 -4.99
N THR A 153 6.00 -6.10 -6.08
CA THR A 153 6.24 -6.64 -7.44
C THR A 153 7.72 -6.78 -7.77
N GLU A 154 8.53 -5.77 -7.43
CA GLU A 154 9.97 -5.80 -7.66
C GLU A 154 10.69 -6.84 -6.79
N GLU A 155 10.18 -7.11 -5.59
CA GLU A 155 10.65 -8.16 -4.70
C GLU A 155 10.31 -9.55 -5.27
N MET A 156 9.07 -9.74 -5.75
CA MET A 156 8.64 -10.97 -6.41
C MET A 156 9.45 -11.27 -7.67
N LYS A 157 9.76 -10.26 -8.48
CA LYS A 157 10.64 -10.39 -9.67
C LYS A 157 12.05 -10.85 -9.29
N ARG A 158 12.58 -10.37 -8.17
CA ARG A 158 13.93 -10.73 -7.68
C ARG A 158 13.98 -12.16 -7.12
N GLY A 159 12.83 -12.79 -6.86
CA GLY A 159 12.75 -14.12 -6.26
C GLY A 159 13.03 -14.14 -4.75
N GLU A 160 13.09 -12.96 -4.13
CA GLU A 160 13.29 -12.82 -2.68
C GLU A 160 11.92 -12.83 -1.98
N GLY A 161 11.18 -13.93 -2.11
CA GLY A 161 9.98 -14.15 -1.32
C GLY A 161 10.38 -14.54 0.11
N GLY A 162 10.23 -13.62 1.05
CA GLY A 162 10.64 -13.77 2.45
C GLY A 162 10.24 -15.12 3.08
N ASP A 163 11.22 -15.70 3.77
CA ASP A 163 11.08 -16.80 4.72
C ASP A 163 10.01 -16.44 5.76
N THR A 164 8.76 -16.76 5.46
CA THR A 164 7.69 -16.72 6.46
C THR A 164 7.85 -17.99 7.27
N GLY A 165 8.60 -17.86 8.36
CA GLY A 165 8.66 -18.85 9.42
C GLY A 165 7.26 -19.18 9.92
N ALA A 166 6.60 -20.14 9.25
CA ALA A 166 5.50 -20.92 9.77
C ALA A 166 6.09 -21.92 10.77
N GLY A 167 6.56 -21.38 11.89
CA GLY A 167 7.12 -22.13 13.00
C GLY A 167 6.05 -22.41 14.05
N ARG A 168 5.39 -23.57 13.91
CA ARG A 168 4.64 -24.36 14.91
C ARG A 168 3.29 -23.85 15.42
#